data_AF-A0A935TAL3-F1
#
_entry.id   AF-A0A935TAL3-F1
#
_cell.length_a   1.000
_cell.length_b   1.000
_cell.length_c   1.000
_cell.angle_alpha   90.00
_cell.angle_beta   90.00
_cell.angle_gamma   90.00
#
_symmetry.space_group_name_H-M   'P 1'
#
loop_
_entity.id
_entity.type
_entity.pdbx_description
1 polymer ?
#
loop_
_entity_poly.entity_id
_entity_poly.type
_entity_poly.pdbx_seq_one_letter_code
_entity_poly.pdbx_strand_id
1 'polypeptide(L)'
;MSYRDIADLFKSAAVNWVHDYAQSMGAALAFYTMFSIAPLLLIVISVAGIAFGEEAARGEIYEQLQDLLGAPGALAVQGLLESASKPGESMLATFFGVVLLFIGATSVFAELQDAFDRIWRAPARAGPTGLWRLVRVRLLSFGMILGIGFLLMVSLVFSAGMAVLSEQWDPLFSGWATVASTIDLLINVLLSTAVFAMIYKTMPRVRIDWKDVWVGAAVTSLLFIAGKSLIGVYMGSSSISSGFGAAASLVVVLLWVYYSAQIFLFGVEFTWAYSHKFGSRKGQALPVGASVLPGAD
;
A
#
# COMPACT_ATOMS: atom_id res chain seq x y z
N MET A 1 -19.25 20.98 1.60
CA MET A 1 -18.07 21.13 2.47
C MET A 1 -17.39 22.43 2.09
N SER A 2 -17.13 23.33 3.03
CA SER A 2 -16.39 24.57 2.76
C SER A 2 -14.90 24.28 2.58
N TYR A 3 -14.16 25.17 1.89
CA TYR A 3 -12.70 25.05 1.79
C TYR A 3 -12.02 24.99 3.17
N ARG A 4 -12.55 25.75 4.14
CA ARG A 4 -12.07 25.74 5.53
C ARG A 4 -12.25 24.36 6.18
N ASP A 5 -13.38 23.70 5.92
CA ASP A 5 -13.64 22.36 6.46
C ASP A 5 -12.63 21.32 5.96
N ILE A 6 -12.25 21.41 4.68
CA ILE A 6 -11.24 20.53 4.07
C ILE A 6 -9.89 20.79 4.74
N ALA A 7 -9.46 22.06 4.82
CA ALA A 7 -8.20 22.44 5.45
C ALA A 7 -8.14 21.97 6.92
N ASP A 8 -9.24 22.08 7.64
CA ASP A 8 -9.33 21.61 9.02
C ASP A 8 -9.16 20.08 9.11
N LEU A 9 -9.76 19.31 8.20
CA LEU A 9 -9.57 17.85 8.17
C LEU A 9 -8.10 17.47 7.97
N PHE A 10 -7.42 18.11 7.02
CA PHE A 10 -5.98 17.88 6.80
C PHE A 10 -5.15 18.27 8.02
N LYS A 11 -5.48 19.40 8.66
CA LYS A 11 -4.83 19.84 9.91
C LYS A 11 -5.03 18.83 11.02
N SER A 12 -6.25 18.35 11.24
CA SER A 12 -6.55 17.33 12.25
C SER A 12 -5.89 16.00 11.94
N ALA A 13 -5.85 15.58 10.68
CA ALA A 13 -5.13 14.37 10.27
C ALA A 13 -3.63 14.51 10.58
N ALA A 14 -3.01 15.67 10.31
CA ALA A 14 -1.61 15.91 10.60
C ALA A 14 -1.29 15.90 12.11
N VAL A 15 -2.12 16.56 12.91
CA VAL A 15 -1.96 16.60 14.38
C VAL A 15 -2.07 15.19 14.97
N ASN A 16 -3.11 14.44 14.58
CA ASN A 16 -3.30 13.08 15.07
C ASN A 16 -2.20 12.14 14.55
N TRP A 17 -1.73 12.28 13.32
CA TRP A 17 -0.62 11.51 12.75
C TRP A 17 0.68 11.67 13.56
N VAL A 18 1.00 12.88 14.03
CA VAL A 18 2.13 13.09 14.96
C VAL A 18 1.83 12.48 16.33
N HIS A 19 0.65 12.75 16.89
CA HIS A 19 0.26 12.32 18.23
C HIS A 19 0.21 10.79 18.39
N ASP A 20 -0.23 10.08 17.35
CA ASP A 20 -0.31 8.63 17.32
C ASP A 20 1.02 7.97 16.90
N TYR A 21 2.09 8.76 16.77
CA TYR A 21 3.43 8.29 16.38
C TYR A 21 3.44 7.58 15.03
N ALA A 22 2.65 8.04 14.07
CA ALA A 22 2.53 7.41 12.75
C ALA A 22 3.85 7.43 11.96
N GLN A 23 4.73 8.40 12.22
CA GLN A 23 6.10 8.41 11.72
C GLN A 23 6.86 7.14 12.12
N SER A 24 6.85 6.80 13.40
CA SER A 24 7.49 5.60 13.93
C SER A 24 6.81 4.32 13.43
N MET A 25 5.47 4.30 13.35
CA MET A 25 4.74 3.16 12.79
C MET A 25 5.10 2.94 11.31
N GLY A 26 5.22 3.99 10.51
CA GLY A 26 5.65 3.87 9.11
C GLY A 26 7.11 3.44 8.98
N ALA A 27 7.99 3.80 9.90
CA ALA A 27 9.36 3.28 9.95
C ALA A 27 9.38 1.76 10.25
N ALA A 28 8.56 1.31 11.21
CA ALA A 28 8.39 -0.11 11.52
C ALA A 28 7.80 -0.87 10.32
N LEU A 29 6.77 -0.32 9.67
CA LEU A 29 6.20 -0.88 8.44
C LEU A 29 7.23 -1.02 7.33
N ALA A 30 8.07 0.00 7.09
CA ALA A 30 9.12 -0.06 6.09
C ALA A 30 10.15 -1.14 6.41
N PHE A 31 10.61 -1.21 7.66
CA PHE A 31 11.52 -2.25 8.13
C PHE A 31 10.94 -3.65 7.92
N TYR A 32 9.72 -3.92 8.42
CA TYR A 32 9.11 -5.23 8.27
C TYR A 32 8.78 -5.57 6.80
N THR A 33 8.39 -4.59 5.99
CA THR A 33 8.16 -4.79 4.55
C THR A 33 9.43 -5.22 3.83
N MET A 34 10.59 -4.66 4.15
CA MET A 34 11.87 -5.07 3.56
C MET A 34 12.16 -6.55 3.76
N PHE A 35 11.86 -7.11 4.94
CA PHE A 35 12.01 -8.54 5.20
C PHE A 35 10.86 -9.40 4.65
N SER A 36 9.73 -8.77 4.31
CA SER A 36 8.53 -9.45 3.85
C SER A 36 8.35 -9.44 2.33
N ILE A 37 9.01 -8.54 1.61
CA ILE A 37 8.75 -8.29 0.20
C ILE A 37 9.02 -9.53 -0.66
N ALA A 38 10.15 -10.19 -0.47
CA ALA A 38 10.49 -11.42 -1.18
C ALA A 38 9.48 -12.56 -0.92
N PRO A 39 9.18 -12.95 0.35
CA PRO A 39 8.19 -14.01 0.60
C PRO A 39 6.79 -13.66 0.07
N LEU A 40 6.35 -12.41 0.21
CA LEU A 40 5.04 -12.00 -0.29
C LEU A 40 4.97 -12.07 -1.81
N LEU A 41 5.99 -11.56 -2.51
CA LEU A 41 6.06 -11.61 -3.96
C LEU A 41 6.15 -13.05 -4.46
N LEU A 42 6.91 -13.94 -3.81
CA LEU A 42 6.94 -15.36 -4.18
C LEU A 42 5.56 -16.02 -4.09
N ILE A 43 4.76 -15.68 -3.07
CA ILE A 43 3.39 -16.19 -2.94
C ILE A 43 2.52 -15.65 -4.08
N VAL A 44 2.59 -14.33 -4.35
CA VAL A 44 1.82 -13.69 -5.43
C VAL A 44 2.18 -14.32 -6.78
N ILE A 45 3.48 -14.46 -7.07
CA ILE A 45 4.00 -15.05 -8.30
C ILE A 45 3.57 -16.51 -8.42
N SER A 46 3.66 -17.30 -7.35
CA SER A 46 3.25 -18.70 -7.38
C SER A 46 1.76 -18.85 -7.68
N VAL A 47 0.91 -18.01 -7.07
CA VAL A 47 -0.54 -18.05 -7.30
C VAL A 47 -0.90 -17.57 -8.71
N ALA A 48 -0.34 -16.44 -9.13
CA ALA A 48 -0.57 -15.90 -10.48
C ALA A 48 -0.01 -16.83 -11.56
N GLY A 49 1.13 -17.46 -11.29
CA GLY A 49 1.80 -18.40 -12.20
C GLY A 49 0.98 -19.66 -12.50
N ILE A 50 0.09 -20.09 -11.58
CA ILE A 50 -0.85 -21.19 -11.83
C ILE A 50 -1.84 -20.83 -12.94
N ALA A 51 -2.26 -19.56 -13.02
CA ALA A 51 -3.25 -19.11 -13.99
C ALA A 51 -2.64 -18.60 -15.31
N PHE A 52 -1.48 -17.94 -15.25
CA PHE A 52 -0.92 -17.19 -16.38
C PHE A 52 0.54 -17.55 -16.75
N GLY A 53 1.20 -18.42 -15.97
CA GLY A 53 2.62 -18.73 -16.11
C GLY A 53 3.52 -17.84 -15.24
N GLU A 54 4.60 -18.43 -14.68
CA GLU A 54 5.48 -17.74 -13.73
C GLU A 54 6.21 -16.54 -14.37
N GLU A 55 6.65 -16.66 -15.62
CA GLU A 55 7.35 -15.60 -16.34
C GLU A 55 6.45 -14.38 -16.59
N ALA A 56 5.20 -14.62 -17.00
CA ALA A 56 4.21 -13.55 -17.19
C ALA A 56 3.90 -12.84 -15.87
N ALA A 57 3.72 -13.60 -14.78
CA ALA A 57 3.49 -13.04 -13.45
C ALA A 57 4.68 -12.21 -12.94
N ARG A 58 5.92 -12.68 -13.15
CA ARG A 58 7.13 -11.93 -12.79
C ARG A 58 7.29 -10.65 -13.61
N GLY A 59 7.05 -10.72 -14.92
CA GLY A 59 7.12 -9.57 -15.82
C GLY A 59 6.15 -8.47 -15.40
N GLU A 60 4.89 -8.82 -15.15
CA GLU A 60 3.87 -7.87 -14.71
C GLU A 60 4.22 -7.22 -13.36
N ILE A 61 4.64 -8.02 -12.38
CA ILE A 61 5.04 -7.50 -11.08
C ILE A 61 6.24 -6.55 -11.23
N TYR A 62 7.17 -6.83 -12.13
CA TYR A 62 8.30 -5.94 -12.40
C TYR A 62 7.84 -4.61 -13.00
N GLU A 63 6.94 -4.63 -13.99
CA GLU A 63 6.38 -3.40 -14.58
C GLU A 63 5.65 -2.57 -13.53
N GLN A 64 4.82 -3.20 -12.70
CA GLN A 64 4.14 -2.53 -11.59
C GLN A 64 5.12 -1.93 -10.57
N LEU A 65 6.18 -2.67 -10.22
CA LEU A 65 7.23 -2.16 -9.32
C LEU A 65 8.02 -1.03 -9.97
N GLN A 66 8.27 -1.09 -11.27
CA GLN A 66 8.97 -0.03 -12.01
C GLN A 66 8.12 1.24 -12.05
N ASP A 67 6.83 1.09 -12.29
CA ASP A 67 5.90 2.20 -12.22
C ASP A 67 5.90 2.79 -10.82
N LEU A 68 5.68 1.98 -9.79
CA LEU A 68 5.56 2.42 -8.40
C LEU A 68 6.86 3.00 -7.82
N LEU A 69 7.98 2.30 -7.97
CA LEU A 69 9.26 2.56 -7.32
C LEU A 69 10.27 3.31 -8.22
N GLY A 70 10.04 3.34 -9.52
CA GLY A 70 11.06 3.64 -10.53
C GLY A 70 11.98 2.44 -10.81
N ALA A 71 12.70 2.51 -11.93
CA ALA A 71 13.59 1.43 -12.37
C ALA A 71 14.64 0.98 -11.32
N PRO A 72 15.31 1.88 -10.56
CA PRO A 72 16.27 1.46 -9.54
C PRO A 72 15.63 0.67 -8.39
N GLY A 73 14.42 1.04 -7.97
CA GLY A 73 13.69 0.33 -6.92
C GLY A 73 13.17 -1.02 -7.40
N ALA A 74 12.65 -1.09 -8.62
CA ALA A 74 12.21 -2.35 -9.23
C ALA A 74 13.35 -3.37 -9.35
N LEU A 75 14.52 -2.93 -9.84
CA LEU A 75 15.72 -3.78 -9.92
C LEU A 75 16.18 -4.27 -8.53
N ALA A 76 16.10 -3.42 -7.51
CA ALA A 76 16.44 -3.80 -6.15
C ALA A 76 15.53 -4.94 -5.63
N VAL A 77 14.21 -4.78 -5.81
CA VAL A 77 13.22 -5.79 -5.40
C VAL A 77 13.37 -7.07 -6.21
N GLN A 78 13.62 -6.97 -7.51
CA GLN A 78 13.87 -8.11 -8.39
C GLN A 78 15.11 -8.90 -7.94
N GLY A 79 16.20 -8.21 -7.59
CA GLY A 79 17.41 -8.86 -7.07
C GLY A 79 17.18 -9.58 -5.74
N LEU A 80 16.37 -9.01 -4.84
CA LEU A 80 15.95 -9.68 -3.60
C LEU A 80 15.13 -10.93 -3.88
N LEU A 81 14.19 -10.85 -4.84
CA LEU A 81 13.34 -11.97 -5.24
C LEU A 81 14.15 -13.09 -5.88
N GLU A 82 15.07 -12.77 -6.79
CA GLU A 82 15.94 -13.75 -7.44
C GLU A 82 16.80 -14.47 -6.40
N SER A 83 17.38 -13.71 -5.46
CA SER A 83 18.17 -14.26 -4.36
C SER A 83 17.35 -15.17 -3.44
N ALA A 84 16.09 -14.82 -3.16
CA ALA A 84 15.19 -15.63 -2.34
C ALA A 84 14.67 -16.88 -3.06
N SER A 85 14.65 -16.88 -4.40
CA SER A 85 14.21 -18.02 -5.21
C SER A 85 15.28 -19.09 -5.45
N LYS A 86 16.55 -18.81 -5.14
CA LYS A 86 17.65 -19.78 -5.30
C LYS A 86 17.56 -20.86 -4.21
N PRO A 87 17.49 -22.16 -4.57
CA PRO A 87 17.50 -23.24 -3.58
C PRO A 87 18.75 -23.16 -2.70
N GLY A 88 18.59 -23.22 -1.39
CA GLY A 88 19.73 -23.29 -0.48
C GLY A 88 20.51 -24.59 -0.70
N GLU A 89 21.84 -24.51 -0.83
CA GLU A 89 22.71 -25.69 -0.99
C GLU A 89 22.65 -26.67 0.19
N SER A 90 22.14 -26.21 1.35
CA SER A 90 22.01 -26.99 2.58
C SER A 90 20.55 -27.02 3.08
N MET A 91 20.09 -28.20 3.50
CA MET A 91 18.77 -28.41 4.10
C MET A 91 18.52 -27.50 5.32
N LEU A 92 19.58 -27.18 6.08
CA LEU A 92 19.51 -26.23 7.19
C LEU A 92 19.27 -24.79 6.71
N ALA A 93 19.92 -24.36 5.63
CA ALA A 93 19.71 -23.04 5.05
C ALA A 93 18.27 -22.88 4.53
N THR A 94 17.74 -23.92 3.90
CA THR A 94 16.33 -23.95 3.45
C THR A 94 15.37 -23.89 4.64
N PHE A 95 15.61 -24.64 5.72
CA PHE A 95 14.76 -24.58 6.91
C PHE A 95 14.74 -23.19 7.56
N PHE A 96 15.91 -22.61 7.83
CA PHE A 96 16.01 -21.26 8.40
C PHE A 96 15.44 -20.19 7.46
N GLY A 97 15.64 -20.34 6.16
CA GLY A 97 15.04 -19.49 5.13
C GLY A 97 13.52 -19.51 5.20
N VAL A 98 12.91 -20.71 5.18
CA VAL A 98 11.44 -20.85 5.29
C VAL A 98 10.90 -20.25 6.58
N VAL A 99 11.58 -20.47 7.72
CA VAL A 99 11.18 -19.88 9.01
C VAL A 99 11.26 -18.35 8.96
N LEU A 100 12.36 -17.79 8.46
CA LEU A 100 12.55 -16.34 8.35
C LEU A 100 11.53 -15.71 7.40
N LEU A 101 11.26 -16.36 6.27
CA LEU A 101 10.23 -15.96 5.30
C LEU A 101 8.84 -15.94 5.95
N PHE A 102 8.51 -16.97 6.73
CA PHE A 102 7.22 -17.07 7.42
C PHE A 102 7.05 -15.97 8.48
N ILE A 103 8.11 -15.71 9.26
CA ILE A 103 8.12 -14.65 10.28
C ILE A 103 7.98 -13.28 9.62
N GLY A 104 8.80 -12.99 8.60
CA GLY A 104 8.73 -11.75 7.82
C GLY A 104 7.33 -11.51 7.29
N ALA A 105 6.79 -12.46 6.53
CA ALA A 105 5.43 -12.34 5.98
C ALA A 105 4.32 -12.14 7.04
N THR A 106 4.55 -12.44 8.32
CA THR A 106 3.57 -12.15 9.39
C THR A 106 3.75 -10.77 9.99
N SER A 107 5.00 -10.32 10.13
CA SER A 107 5.34 -9.14 10.92
C SER A 107 4.80 -7.86 10.28
N VAL A 108 4.87 -7.73 8.95
CA VAL A 108 4.35 -6.54 8.25
C VAL A 108 2.84 -6.37 8.43
N PHE A 109 2.06 -7.46 8.35
CA PHE A 109 0.61 -7.39 8.53
C PHE A 109 0.23 -7.18 9.99
N ALA A 110 0.98 -7.77 10.92
CA ALA A 110 0.79 -7.52 12.34
C ALA A 110 1.05 -6.04 12.65
N GLU A 111 2.16 -5.48 12.19
CA GLU A 111 2.49 -4.06 12.37
C GLU A 111 1.43 -3.15 11.76
N LEU A 112 0.98 -3.48 10.54
CA LEU A 112 -0.09 -2.73 9.89
C LEU A 112 -1.37 -2.80 10.72
N GLN A 113 -1.75 -3.97 11.25
CA GLN A 113 -2.95 -4.10 12.08
C GLN A 113 -2.81 -3.32 13.39
N ASP A 114 -1.63 -3.35 14.01
CA ASP A 114 -1.31 -2.61 15.23
C ASP A 114 -1.39 -1.09 14.97
N ALA A 115 -0.92 -0.61 13.82
CA ALA A 115 -1.05 0.79 13.41
C ALA A 115 -2.52 1.20 13.20
N PHE A 116 -3.31 0.38 12.52
CA PHE A 116 -4.76 0.62 12.38
C PHE A 116 -5.48 0.62 13.73
N ASP A 117 -5.18 -0.36 14.59
CA ASP A 117 -5.79 -0.45 15.92
C ASP A 117 -5.48 0.81 16.74
N ARG A 118 -4.26 1.36 16.61
CA ARG A 118 -3.86 2.61 17.27
C ARG A 118 -4.64 3.81 16.72
N ILE A 119 -4.61 4.03 15.41
CA ILE A 119 -5.29 5.16 14.74
C ILE A 119 -6.80 5.10 14.95
N TRP A 120 -7.40 3.91 14.97
CA TRP A 120 -8.83 3.78 15.21
C TRP A 120 -9.22 3.73 16.69
N ARG A 121 -8.22 3.82 17.59
CA ARG A 121 -8.36 3.74 19.05
C ARG A 121 -9.20 2.51 19.43
N ALA A 122 -8.89 1.39 18.76
CA ALA A 122 -9.60 0.14 18.94
C ALA A 122 -9.48 -0.30 20.41
N PRO A 123 -10.56 -0.86 21.00
CA PRO A 123 -10.52 -1.32 22.38
C PRO A 123 -9.39 -2.34 22.58
N ALA A 124 -8.80 -2.33 23.78
CA ALA A 124 -7.74 -3.25 24.17
C ALA A 124 -8.11 -4.69 23.78
N ARG A 125 -7.11 -5.44 23.30
CA ARG A 125 -7.29 -6.74 22.64
C ARG A 125 -7.89 -7.79 23.57
N ALA A 126 -9.21 -7.76 23.75
CA ALA A 126 -9.98 -8.81 24.40
C ALA A 126 -10.43 -9.81 23.34
N GLY A 127 -9.59 -10.81 23.05
CA GLY A 127 -9.89 -11.87 22.10
C GLY A 127 -8.96 -13.06 22.27
N PRO A 128 -9.32 -14.26 21.79
CA PRO A 128 -8.59 -15.49 22.08
C PRO A 128 -7.13 -15.39 21.62
N THR A 129 -6.22 -15.50 22.58
CA THR A 129 -4.76 -15.51 22.45
C THR A 129 -4.23 -16.84 21.87
N GLY A 130 -4.83 -17.32 20.78
CA GLY A 130 -4.56 -18.66 20.24
C GLY A 130 -4.36 -18.74 18.73
N LEU A 131 -4.09 -19.95 18.24
CA LEU A 131 -3.89 -20.31 16.82
C LEU A 131 -4.99 -19.76 15.90
N TRP A 132 -6.23 -19.65 16.39
CA TRP A 132 -7.35 -19.10 15.63
C TRP A 132 -7.14 -17.63 15.19
N ARG A 133 -6.49 -16.82 16.02
CA ARG A 133 -6.11 -15.44 15.64
C ARG A 133 -5.10 -15.47 14.49
N LEU A 134 -4.10 -16.34 14.58
CA LEU A 134 -3.08 -16.48 13.55
C LEU A 134 -3.73 -16.90 12.23
N VAL A 135 -4.60 -17.92 12.25
CA VAL A 135 -5.37 -18.36 11.08
C VAL A 135 -6.21 -17.23 10.49
N ARG A 136 -6.94 -16.46 11.32
CA ARG A 136 -7.79 -15.36 10.84
C ARG A 136 -6.98 -14.23 10.22
N VAL A 137 -5.87 -13.82 10.85
CA VAL A 137 -4.97 -12.80 10.30
C VAL A 137 -4.41 -13.28 8.97
N ARG A 138 -3.98 -14.55 8.89
CA ARG A 138 -3.46 -15.13 7.64
C ARG A 138 -4.52 -15.20 6.54
N LEU A 139 -5.76 -15.57 6.86
CA LEU A 139 -6.83 -15.62 5.87
C LEU A 139 -7.18 -14.22 5.34
N LEU A 140 -7.16 -13.20 6.21
CA LEU A 140 -7.35 -11.80 5.80
C LEU A 140 -6.18 -11.30 4.94
N SER A 141 -4.94 -11.54 5.36
CA SER A 141 -3.75 -11.19 4.59
C SER A 141 -3.76 -11.88 3.21
N PHE A 142 -4.06 -13.17 3.17
CA PHE A 142 -4.16 -13.92 1.93
C PHE A 142 -5.29 -13.38 1.04
N GLY A 143 -6.47 -13.11 1.60
CA GLY A 143 -7.59 -12.51 0.89
C GLY A 143 -7.27 -11.12 0.32
N MET A 144 -6.54 -10.28 1.06
CA MET A 144 -6.08 -8.97 0.57
C MET A 144 -5.04 -9.12 -0.54
N ILE A 145 -4.07 -10.04 -0.39
CA ILE A 145 -3.07 -10.31 -1.42
C ILE A 145 -3.75 -10.79 -2.71
N LEU A 146 -4.69 -11.73 -2.61
CA LEU A 146 -5.49 -12.18 -3.74
C LEU A 146 -6.34 -11.06 -4.35
N GLY A 147 -6.98 -10.25 -3.51
CA GLY A 147 -7.80 -9.12 -3.96
C GLY A 147 -6.98 -8.09 -4.71
N ILE A 148 -5.81 -7.70 -4.18
CA ILE A 148 -4.88 -6.78 -4.84
C ILE A 148 -4.34 -7.41 -6.13
N GLY A 149 -3.89 -8.67 -6.08
CA GLY A 149 -3.41 -9.39 -7.27
C GLY A 149 -4.47 -9.46 -8.38
N PHE A 150 -5.72 -9.79 -8.03
CA PHE A 150 -6.84 -9.78 -8.96
C PHE A 150 -7.09 -8.38 -9.55
N LEU A 151 -7.06 -7.34 -8.71
CA LEU A 151 -7.23 -5.96 -9.15
C LEU A 151 -6.12 -5.53 -10.12
N LEU A 152 -4.86 -5.90 -9.85
CA LEU A 152 -3.73 -5.66 -10.76
C LEU A 152 -3.93 -6.39 -12.09
N MET A 153 -4.38 -7.63 -12.08
CA MET A 153 -4.68 -8.38 -13.31
C MET A 153 -5.79 -7.72 -14.14
N VAL A 154 -6.86 -7.24 -13.49
CA VAL A 154 -7.92 -6.49 -14.18
C VAL A 154 -7.37 -5.20 -14.77
N SER A 155 -6.48 -4.51 -14.04
CA SER A 155 -5.76 -3.34 -14.55
C SER A 155 -4.99 -3.67 -15.81
N LEU A 156 -4.21 -4.75 -15.81
CA LEU A 156 -3.40 -5.15 -16.95
C LEU A 156 -4.25 -5.45 -18.18
N VAL A 157 -5.29 -6.28 -18.03
CA VAL A 157 -6.19 -6.62 -19.15
C VAL A 157 -6.80 -5.35 -19.73
N PHE A 158 -7.15 -4.40 -18.86
CA PHE A 158 -7.68 -3.12 -19.27
C PHE A 158 -6.62 -2.27 -20.01
N SER A 159 -5.45 -2.06 -19.41
CA SER A 159 -4.37 -1.24 -19.97
C SER A 159 -3.84 -1.83 -21.29
N ALA A 160 -3.67 -3.15 -21.38
CA ALA A 160 -3.30 -3.83 -22.63
C ALA A 160 -4.38 -3.68 -23.71
N GLY A 161 -5.66 -3.86 -23.34
CA GLY A 161 -6.78 -3.63 -24.24
C GLY A 161 -6.83 -2.18 -24.76
N MET A 162 -6.57 -1.21 -23.87
CA MET A 162 -6.49 0.20 -24.23
C MET A 162 -5.30 0.53 -25.12
N ALA A 163 -4.13 -0.10 -24.90
CA ALA A 163 -2.95 0.10 -25.74
C ALA A 163 -3.20 -0.37 -27.18
N VAL A 164 -3.79 -1.55 -27.36
CA VAL A 164 -4.17 -2.08 -28.69
C VAL A 164 -5.22 -1.19 -29.36
N LEU A 165 -6.22 -0.73 -28.59
CA LEU A 165 -7.25 0.17 -29.11
C LEU A 165 -6.65 1.54 -29.49
N SER A 166 -5.67 2.02 -28.73
CA SER A 166 -4.93 3.24 -29.03
C SER A 166 -4.19 3.14 -30.35
N GLU A 167 -3.42 2.07 -30.56
CA GLU A 167 -2.62 1.87 -31.78
C GLU A 167 -3.49 1.79 -33.05
N GLN A 168 -4.66 1.15 -32.97
CA GLN A 168 -5.55 1.02 -34.14
C GLN A 168 -6.33 2.30 -34.47
N TRP A 169 -6.60 3.15 -33.48
CA TRP A 169 -7.48 4.31 -33.66
C TRP A 169 -6.72 5.64 -33.78
N ASP A 170 -5.45 5.68 -33.39
CA ASP A 170 -4.57 6.86 -33.55
C ASP A 170 -4.51 7.38 -35.00
N PRO A 171 -4.47 6.52 -36.05
CA PRO A 171 -4.49 6.99 -37.44
C PRO A 171 -5.84 7.58 -37.89
N LEU A 172 -6.94 7.22 -37.21
CA LEU A 172 -8.31 7.54 -37.62
C LEU A 172 -8.87 8.79 -36.90
N PHE A 173 -8.42 9.06 -35.67
CA PHE A 173 -8.88 10.20 -34.87
C PHE A 173 -7.71 10.92 -34.19
N SER A 174 -7.33 12.09 -34.72
CA SER A 174 -6.36 12.96 -34.06
C SER A 174 -6.86 13.36 -32.67
N GLY A 175 -6.13 12.99 -31.61
CA GLY A 175 -6.48 13.27 -30.22
C GLY A 175 -6.94 12.06 -29.40
N TRP A 176 -7.08 10.88 -30.02
CA TRP A 176 -7.40 9.65 -29.31
C TRP A 176 -6.37 9.29 -28.23
N ALA A 177 -5.08 9.50 -28.48
CA ALA A 177 -4.02 9.30 -27.48
C ALA A 177 -4.23 10.12 -26.18
N THR A 178 -4.78 11.34 -26.27
CA THR A 178 -5.09 12.16 -25.08
C THR A 178 -6.28 11.61 -24.30
N VAL A 179 -7.29 11.10 -25.02
CA VAL A 179 -8.45 10.46 -24.39
C VAL A 179 -8.05 9.15 -23.72
N ALA A 180 -7.26 8.32 -24.40
CA ALA A 180 -6.76 7.05 -23.88
C ALA A 180 -5.92 7.23 -22.61
N SER A 181 -4.98 8.18 -22.62
CA SER A 181 -4.17 8.49 -21.42
C SER A 181 -5.00 9.06 -20.26
N THR A 182 -6.05 9.85 -20.56
CA THR A 182 -6.97 10.34 -19.52
C THR A 182 -7.78 9.19 -18.90
N ILE A 183 -8.26 8.24 -19.71
CA ILE A 183 -8.98 7.05 -19.24
C ILE A 183 -8.08 6.18 -18.37
N ASP A 184 -6.84 5.94 -18.82
CA ASP A 184 -5.86 5.15 -18.08
C ASP A 184 -5.56 5.79 -16.71
N LEU A 185 -5.34 7.10 -16.66
CA LEU A 185 -5.16 7.84 -15.40
C LEU A 185 -6.37 7.68 -14.46
N LEU A 186 -7.60 7.83 -14.98
CA LEU A 186 -8.82 7.68 -14.18
C LEU A 186 -8.95 6.27 -13.60
N ILE A 187 -8.57 5.26 -14.35
CA ILE A 187 -8.65 3.86 -13.92
C ILE A 187 -7.58 3.55 -12.90
N ASN A 188 -6.35 4.05 -13.07
CA ASN A 188 -5.30 3.96 -12.08
C ASN A 188 -5.71 4.60 -10.74
N VAL A 189 -6.36 5.77 -10.77
CA VAL A 189 -6.91 6.42 -9.58
C VAL A 189 -8.02 5.58 -8.96
N LEU A 190 -8.96 5.08 -9.76
CA LEU A 190 -10.09 4.27 -9.29
C LEU A 190 -9.62 2.97 -8.65
N LEU A 191 -8.65 2.30 -9.28
CA LEU A 191 -8.08 1.06 -8.79
C LEU A 191 -7.31 1.27 -7.49
N SER A 192 -6.46 2.31 -7.45
CA SER A 192 -5.74 2.70 -6.23
C SER A 192 -6.70 3.01 -5.10
N THR A 193 -7.78 3.74 -5.39
CA THR A 193 -8.85 4.03 -4.43
C THR A 193 -9.51 2.74 -3.95
N ALA A 194 -9.82 1.80 -4.84
CA ALA A 194 -10.44 0.53 -4.49
C ALA A 194 -9.52 -0.32 -3.59
N VAL A 195 -8.21 -0.36 -3.87
CA VAL A 195 -7.21 -1.04 -3.03
C VAL A 195 -7.15 -0.42 -1.65
N PHE A 196 -6.99 0.91 -1.55
CA PHE A 196 -6.98 1.58 -0.24
C PHE A 196 -8.29 1.39 0.51
N ALA A 197 -9.43 1.48 -0.16
CA ALA A 197 -10.74 1.26 0.44
C ALA A 197 -10.88 -0.17 0.98
N MET A 198 -10.41 -1.17 0.22
CA MET A 198 -10.40 -2.56 0.67
C MET A 198 -9.57 -2.70 1.94
N ILE A 199 -8.33 -2.20 1.97
CA ILE A 199 -7.45 -2.28 3.14
C ILE A 199 -8.07 -1.52 4.33
N TYR A 200 -8.54 -0.30 4.13
CA TYR A 200 -9.12 0.55 5.18
C TYR A 200 -10.39 -0.06 5.78
N LYS A 201 -11.13 -0.85 5.00
CA LYS A 201 -12.33 -1.54 5.46
C LYS A 201 -12.03 -2.84 6.20
N THR A 202 -11.06 -3.63 5.72
CA THR A 202 -10.83 -5.01 6.19
C THR A 202 -9.82 -5.10 7.33
N MET A 203 -8.85 -4.20 7.38
CA MET A 203 -7.74 -4.23 8.33
C MET A 203 -8.13 -3.85 9.77
N PRO A 204 -8.85 -2.73 10.01
CA PRO A 204 -9.15 -2.31 11.38
C PRO A 204 -10.13 -3.26 12.07
N ARG A 205 -9.93 -3.45 13.39
CA ARG A 205 -10.83 -4.27 14.21
C ARG A 205 -12.17 -3.60 14.49
N VAL A 206 -12.23 -2.28 14.35
CA VAL A 206 -13.47 -1.52 14.51
C VAL A 206 -14.25 -1.51 13.20
N ARG A 207 -15.58 -1.56 13.29
CA ARG A 207 -16.42 -1.43 12.11
C ARG A 207 -16.44 0.04 11.66
N ILE A 208 -16.11 0.27 10.40
CA ILE A 208 -16.14 1.59 9.75
C ILE A 208 -17.11 1.50 8.57
N ASP A 209 -17.93 2.51 8.36
CA ASP A 209 -18.87 2.50 7.24
C ASP A 209 -18.18 2.76 5.90
N TRP A 210 -18.69 2.14 4.85
CA TRP A 210 -18.12 2.24 3.50
C TRP A 210 -18.05 3.69 2.99
N LYS A 211 -19.04 4.52 3.36
CA LYS A 211 -19.09 5.93 2.95
C LYS A 211 -17.86 6.72 3.43
N ASP A 212 -17.42 6.46 4.66
CA ASP A 212 -16.25 7.13 5.24
C ASP A 212 -14.96 6.60 4.61
N VAL A 213 -14.90 5.28 4.41
CA VAL A 213 -13.76 4.60 3.80
C VAL A 213 -13.50 5.08 2.37
N TRP A 214 -14.53 5.24 1.54
CA TRP A 214 -14.36 5.68 0.15
C TRP A 214 -13.78 7.09 0.06
N VAL A 215 -14.23 8.02 0.91
CA VAL A 215 -13.69 9.39 0.93
C VAL A 215 -12.23 9.39 1.36
N GLY A 216 -11.91 8.66 2.42
CA GLY A 216 -10.53 8.49 2.88
C GLY A 216 -9.62 7.89 1.84
N ALA A 217 -10.02 6.75 1.27
CA ALA A 217 -9.26 6.05 0.23
C ALA A 217 -9.05 6.88 -1.03
N ALA A 218 -10.04 7.69 -1.44
CA ALA A 218 -9.91 8.58 -2.59
C ALA A 218 -8.83 9.65 -2.32
N VAL A 219 -8.87 10.29 -1.14
CA VAL A 219 -7.85 11.27 -0.74
C VAL A 219 -6.47 10.62 -0.66
N THR A 220 -6.35 9.43 -0.06
CA THR A 220 -5.10 8.68 -0.01
C THR A 220 -4.58 8.36 -1.40
N SER A 221 -5.43 7.93 -2.33
CA SER A 221 -5.02 7.61 -3.70
C SER A 221 -4.44 8.82 -4.43
N LEU A 222 -5.05 10.00 -4.27
CA LEU A 222 -4.57 11.23 -4.86
C LEU A 222 -3.24 11.66 -4.25
N LEU A 223 -3.11 11.59 -2.93
CA LEU A 223 -1.85 11.86 -2.23
C LEU A 223 -0.76 10.86 -2.64
N PHE A 224 -1.12 9.58 -2.84
CA PHE A 224 -0.20 8.53 -3.23
C PHE A 224 0.32 8.74 -4.66
N ILE A 225 -0.55 9.11 -5.60
CA ILE A 225 -0.15 9.44 -6.98
C ILE A 225 0.73 10.68 -7.01
N ALA A 226 0.34 11.74 -6.29
CA ALA A 226 1.17 12.94 -6.17
C ALA A 226 2.53 12.62 -5.53
N GLY A 227 2.53 11.77 -4.51
CA GLY A 227 3.73 11.33 -3.82
C GLY A 227 4.65 10.47 -4.66
N LYS A 228 4.10 9.57 -5.48
CA LYS A 228 4.82 8.76 -6.48
C LYS A 228 5.59 9.65 -7.45
N SER A 229 4.97 10.73 -7.93
CA SER A 229 5.66 11.71 -8.79
C SER A 229 6.78 12.45 -8.04
N LEU A 230 6.53 12.89 -6.80
CA LEU A 230 7.52 13.60 -5.99
C LEU A 230 8.75 12.75 -5.67
N ILE A 231 8.54 11.50 -5.26
CA ILE A 231 9.63 10.60 -4.91
C ILE A 231 10.43 10.18 -6.16
N GLY A 232 9.76 9.98 -7.31
CA GLY A 232 10.42 9.72 -8.59
C GLY A 232 11.37 10.85 -9.00
N VAL A 233 10.93 12.11 -8.85
CA VAL A 233 11.79 13.28 -9.09
C VAL A 233 12.93 13.35 -8.08
N TYR A 234 12.64 13.16 -6.79
CA TYR A 234 13.66 13.20 -5.74
C TYR A 234 14.73 12.15 -5.96
N MET A 235 14.35 10.89 -6.22
CA MET A 235 15.28 9.78 -6.43
C MET A 235 16.01 9.85 -7.77
N GLY A 236 15.36 10.36 -8.82
CA GLY A 236 15.99 10.56 -10.12
C GLY A 236 17.02 11.70 -10.14
N SER A 237 16.86 12.70 -9.26
CA SER A 237 17.76 13.86 -9.16
C SER A 237 18.82 13.75 -8.06
N SER A 238 18.62 12.87 -7.07
CA SER A 238 19.55 12.73 -5.95
C SER A 238 20.63 11.70 -6.24
N SER A 239 21.87 12.05 -5.87
CA SER A 239 23.08 11.22 -5.96
C SER A 239 23.10 10.05 -4.97
N ILE A 240 21.94 9.61 -4.48
CA ILE A 240 21.80 8.46 -3.57
C ILE A 240 22.40 7.20 -4.22
N SER A 241 22.31 7.08 -5.55
CA SER A 241 22.95 6.02 -6.34
C SER A 241 24.48 6.09 -6.37
N SER A 242 25.08 7.29 -6.27
CA SER A 242 26.53 7.47 -6.42
C SER A 242 27.30 7.31 -5.11
N GLY A 243 26.65 7.48 -3.95
CA GLY A 243 27.30 7.39 -2.64
C GLY A 243 27.37 5.98 -2.05
N PHE A 244 26.44 5.08 -2.41
CA PHE A 244 26.24 3.79 -1.72
C PHE A 244 26.40 2.54 -2.59
N GLY A 245 26.70 2.66 -3.89
CA GLY A 245 26.90 1.52 -4.79
C GLY A 245 25.71 0.55 -4.75
N ALA A 246 25.95 -0.76 -4.62
CA ALA A 246 24.88 -1.77 -4.54
C ALA A 246 23.92 -1.56 -3.35
N ALA A 247 24.38 -0.99 -2.23
CA ALA A 247 23.54 -0.71 -1.07
C ALA A 247 22.55 0.46 -1.29
N ALA A 248 22.78 1.30 -2.30
CA ALA A 248 21.88 2.39 -2.67
C ALA A 248 20.49 1.85 -3.06
N SER A 249 20.44 0.70 -3.72
CA SER A 249 19.21 0.06 -4.19
C SER A 249 18.27 -0.31 -3.04
N LEU A 250 18.81 -0.80 -1.92
CA LEU A 250 18.05 -1.15 -0.72
C LEU A 250 17.55 0.08 0.02
N VAL A 251 18.38 1.11 0.15
CA VAL A 251 18.00 2.39 0.76
C VAL A 251 16.87 3.06 -0.04
N VAL A 252 16.95 3.00 -1.37
CA VAL A 252 15.92 3.47 -2.30
C VAL A 252 14.57 2.81 -2.02
N VAL A 253 14.52 1.48 -1.95
CA VAL A 253 13.27 0.76 -1.63
C VAL A 253 12.78 1.12 -0.24
N LEU A 254 13.67 1.14 0.76
CA LEU A 254 13.30 1.47 2.14
C LEU A 254 12.69 2.87 2.27
N LEU A 255 13.29 3.88 1.63
CA LEU A 255 12.78 5.25 1.62
C LEU A 255 11.42 5.33 0.92
N TRP A 256 11.28 4.64 -0.22
CA TRP A 256 10.01 4.59 -0.93
C TRP A 256 8.90 3.95 -0.10
N VAL A 257 9.20 2.81 0.53
CA VAL A 257 8.21 2.10 1.37
C VAL A 257 7.85 2.94 2.59
N TYR A 258 8.85 3.56 3.23
CA TYR A 258 8.61 4.48 4.35
C TYR A 258 7.68 5.62 3.95
N TYR A 259 7.99 6.30 2.86
CA TYR A 259 7.18 7.41 2.35
C TYR A 259 5.76 6.98 1.99
N SER A 260 5.62 5.85 1.31
CA SER A 260 4.33 5.23 0.98
C SER A 260 3.52 4.89 2.23
N ALA A 261 4.17 4.33 3.26
CA ALA A 261 3.56 4.06 4.55
C ALA A 261 3.09 5.34 5.24
N GLN A 262 3.84 6.45 5.13
CA GLN A 262 3.40 7.73 5.71
C GLN A 262 2.15 8.29 5.04
N ILE A 263 2.09 8.31 3.71
CA ILE A 263 0.89 8.72 2.98
C ILE A 263 -0.29 7.83 3.36
N PHE A 264 -0.05 6.52 3.39
CA PHE A 264 -1.05 5.55 3.73
C PHE A 264 -1.62 5.77 5.14
N LEU A 265 -0.76 5.91 6.16
CA LEU A 265 -1.20 6.14 7.55
C LEU A 265 -1.86 7.49 7.74
N PHE A 266 -1.36 8.54 7.07
CA PHE A 266 -2.00 9.85 7.04
C PHE A 266 -3.43 9.77 6.48
N GLY A 267 -3.63 8.98 5.42
CA GLY A 267 -4.95 8.73 4.86
C GLY A 267 -5.91 8.01 5.82
N VAL A 268 -5.41 7.12 6.68
CA VAL A 268 -6.22 6.48 7.73
C VAL A 268 -6.63 7.51 8.78
N GLU A 269 -5.72 8.38 9.22
CA GLU A 269 -6.04 9.48 10.16
C GLU A 269 -7.03 10.48 9.55
N PHE A 270 -6.89 10.78 8.26
CA PHE A 270 -7.87 11.60 7.54
C PHE A 270 -9.25 10.93 7.53
N THR A 271 -9.31 9.61 7.27
CA THR A 271 -10.55 8.83 7.32
C THR A 271 -11.18 8.87 8.70
N TRP A 272 -10.36 8.74 9.76
CA TRP A 272 -10.81 8.84 11.14
C TRP A 272 -11.37 10.23 11.46
N ALA A 273 -10.67 11.30 11.11
CA ALA A 273 -11.11 12.67 11.31
C ALA A 273 -12.40 12.99 10.53
N TYR A 274 -12.48 12.53 9.27
CA TYR A 274 -13.67 12.66 8.45
C TYR A 274 -14.87 11.94 9.07
N SER A 275 -14.69 10.70 9.53
CA SER A 275 -15.77 9.90 10.13
C SER A 275 -16.42 10.56 11.35
N HIS A 276 -15.64 11.30 12.16
CA HIS A 276 -16.13 11.97 13.36
C HIS A 276 -16.70 13.37 13.09
N LYS A 277 -16.21 14.10 12.08
CA LYS A 277 -16.73 15.45 11.75
C LYS A 277 -17.96 15.39 10.84
N PHE A 278 -17.90 14.59 9.78
CA PHE A 278 -18.92 14.57 8.72
C PHE A 278 -19.51 13.18 8.45
N GLY A 279 -18.79 12.13 8.80
CA GLY A 279 -19.17 10.75 8.50
C GLY A 279 -20.05 10.10 9.55
N SER A 280 -19.99 8.76 9.60
CA SER A 280 -20.97 7.96 10.34
C SER A 280 -20.79 7.97 11.86
N ARG A 281 -19.64 8.47 12.34
CA ARG A 281 -19.33 8.56 13.78
C ARG A 281 -19.57 9.95 14.36
N LYS A 282 -20.22 10.83 13.60
CA LYS A 282 -20.59 12.17 14.08
C LYS A 282 -21.41 12.09 15.37
N GLY A 283 -20.97 12.80 16.40
CA GLY A 283 -21.63 12.84 17.70
C GLY A 283 -21.27 11.70 18.65
N GLN A 284 -20.40 10.77 18.26
CA GLN A 284 -19.83 9.80 19.19
C GLN A 284 -18.80 10.49 20.09
N ALA A 285 -18.76 10.09 21.37
CA ALA A 285 -17.75 10.58 22.30
C ALA A 285 -16.37 10.19 21.79
N LEU A 286 -15.43 11.14 21.84
CA LEU A 286 -14.05 10.89 21.45
C LEU A 286 -13.43 9.86 22.40
N PRO A 287 -12.74 8.83 21.88
CA PRO A 287 -12.00 7.92 22.72
C PRO A 287 -10.90 8.66 23.48
N VAL A 288 -10.67 8.24 24.73
CA VAL A 288 -9.67 8.83 25.62
C VAL A 288 -8.29 8.81 24.94
N GLY A 289 -7.70 9.99 24.73
CA GLY A 289 -6.42 10.16 24.03
C GLY A 289 -6.50 10.76 22.63
N ALA A 290 -7.70 10.98 22.07
CA ALA A 290 -7.85 11.77 20.84
C ALA A 290 -7.62 13.26 21.12
N SER A 291 -6.67 13.89 20.43
CA SER A 291 -6.17 15.22 20.80
C SER A 291 -7.00 16.37 20.22
N VAL A 292 -7.54 16.27 18.99
CA VAL A 292 -8.29 17.38 18.36
C VAL A 292 -9.25 16.88 17.27
N LEU A 293 -10.51 17.34 17.29
CA LEU A 293 -11.42 17.31 16.13
C LEU A 293 -11.37 18.64 15.37
N PRO A 294 -11.54 18.62 14.04
CA PRO A 294 -11.48 19.85 13.27
C PRO A 294 -12.65 20.80 13.61
N GLY A 295 -12.36 21.91 14.30
CA GLY A 295 -13.34 22.91 14.75
C GLY A 295 -13.80 22.77 16.21
N ALA A 296 -12.99 22.18 17.08
CA ALA A 296 -13.26 22.09 18.54
C ALA A 296 -12.80 23.35 19.33
N ASP A 297 -12.59 24.47 18.65
CA ASP A 297 -12.21 25.76 19.24
C ASP A 297 -13.42 26.69 19.35
#